data_AF-A0A8T2RGB1-F1
#
_entry.id   AF-A0A8T2RGB1-F1
#
_cell.length_a   1.000
_cell.length_b   1.000
_cell.length_c   1.000
_cell.angle_alpha   90.00
_cell.angle_beta   90.00
_cell.angle_gamma   90.00
#
_symmetry.space_group_name_H-M   'P 1'
#
loop_
_entity.id
_entity.type
_entity.pdbx_description
1 polymer ?
#
loop_
_entity_poly.entity_id
_entity_poly.type
_entity_poly.pdbx_seq_one_letter_code
_entity_poly.pdbx_strand_id
1 'polypeptide(L)'
;MNERMISLDCEMVDCDDNTKAIVRVCAVDAEYKVLLDMLVKPNRPVLDYLTSITGICEADLQNTTCSFLDAQAAVLNLLTCNTILVGHSLHNDLKALKIDHARLIDTSFLFQFRNKPESFNAGLNSLCKAVLGYTFRDDTKPHDCILDATIPMKIVHHVLMHGINGPLDIESKMIDEGQLCKLYFHGIPKVVSVNDLQKLIPQNCSCSLNEISWSGGKYGTTYGIFKSIDAANWTFTKFKGVLGEDSYGRPQKTIMVAIKSSRGKAKKVPVRVRKMISDDDAARSKCVLKAENTLTQTFEVNENDDSMCTNIVSTKKRKMTEDDQAAVNDALHSCCGHLQEIESLKEQLQAKNEEVRELQKIILDLTRQRP
;
A
#
# COMPACT_ATOMS: atom_id res chain seq x y z
N MET A 1 -18.97 -36.34 -1.37
CA MET A 1 -18.71 -35.50 -0.19
C MET A 1 -18.62 -34.08 -0.70
N ASN A 2 -19.53 -33.18 -0.33
CA ASN A 2 -19.42 -31.78 -0.75
C ASN A 2 -18.25 -31.13 0.00
N GLU A 3 -17.33 -30.52 -0.74
CA GLU A 3 -16.29 -29.68 -0.16
C GLU A 3 -16.96 -28.43 0.45
N ARG A 4 -16.66 -28.14 1.72
CA ARG A 4 -17.23 -27.00 2.43
C ARG A 4 -16.22 -25.85 2.42
N MET A 5 -16.62 -24.69 1.91
CA MET A 5 -15.83 -23.46 2.05
C MET A 5 -16.23 -22.73 3.34
N ILE A 6 -15.24 -22.29 4.10
CA ILE A 6 -15.41 -21.45 5.28
C ILE A 6 -14.43 -20.30 5.15
N SER A 7 -14.88 -19.08 5.37
CA SER A 7 -14.00 -17.91 5.39
C SER A 7 -13.72 -17.48 6.81
N LEU A 8 -12.49 -17.04 7.09
CA LEU A 8 -12.00 -16.72 8.43
C LEU A 8 -11.26 -15.38 8.41
N ASP A 9 -11.44 -14.59 9.47
CA ASP A 9 -10.68 -13.38 9.75
C ASP A 9 -10.51 -13.21 11.26
N CYS A 10 -9.42 -12.60 11.69
CA CYS A 10 -9.12 -12.31 13.08
C CYS A 10 -8.68 -10.85 13.26
N GLU A 11 -9.17 -10.23 14.34
CA GLU A 11 -8.59 -8.98 14.84
C GLU A 11 -7.50 -9.31 15.85
N MET A 12 -6.34 -8.65 15.71
CA MET A 12 -5.20 -8.85 16.61
C MET A 12 -4.65 -7.54 17.17
N VAL A 13 -4.10 -7.63 18.38
CA VAL A 13 -3.44 -6.53 19.10
C VAL A 13 -1.94 -6.80 19.22
N ASP A 14 -1.16 -5.74 19.44
CA ASP A 14 0.28 -5.86 19.66
C ASP A 14 0.57 -6.10 21.15
N CYS A 15 1.40 -7.10 21.44
CA CYS A 15 1.86 -7.43 22.79
C CYS A 15 3.22 -6.82 23.11
N ASP A 16 3.52 -6.66 24.40
CA ASP A 16 4.79 -6.12 24.91
C ASP A 16 6.02 -6.92 24.48
N ASP A 17 5.85 -8.22 24.27
CA ASP A 17 6.88 -9.16 23.86
C ASP A 17 7.08 -9.27 22.35
N ASN A 18 6.52 -8.33 21.58
CA ASN A 18 6.66 -8.26 20.12
C ASN A 18 5.91 -9.39 19.38
N THR A 19 4.86 -9.92 19.99
CA THR A 19 3.93 -10.86 19.36
C THR A 19 2.55 -10.23 19.15
N LYS A 20 1.70 -10.92 18.40
CA LYS A 20 0.29 -10.54 18.21
C LYS A 20 -0.61 -11.49 18.99
N ALA A 21 -1.61 -10.95 19.67
CA ALA A 21 -2.66 -11.71 20.33
C ALA A 21 -4.00 -11.48 19.65
N ILE A 22 -4.79 -12.54 19.49
CA ILE A 22 -6.14 -12.45 18.92
C ILE A 22 -7.07 -11.84 19.96
N VAL A 23 -7.89 -10.87 19.53
CA VAL A 23 -8.94 -10.25 20.33
C VAL A 23 -10.34 -10.43 19.75
N ARG A 24 -10.45 -10.80 18.47
CA ARG A 24 -11.70 -11.26 17.87
C ARG A 24 -11.41 -12.27 16.78
N VAL A 25 -12.27 -13.27 16.64
CA VAL A 25 -12.24 -14.23 15.52
C VAL A 25 -13.63 -14.37 14.93
N CYS A 26 -13.71 -14.28 13.61
CA CYS A 26 -14.96 -14.40 12.87
C CYS A 26 -14.83 -15.44 11.76
N ALA A 27 -15.89 -16.20 11.54
CA ALA A 27 -15.97 -17.14 10.44
C ALA A 27 -17.36 -17.14 9.80
N VAL A 28 -17.41 -17.27 8.48
CA VAL A 28 -18.64 -17.36 7.70
C VAL A 28 -18.63 -18.59 6.79
N ASP A 29 -19.79 -19.14 6.47
CA ASP A 29 -19.91 -20.19 5.44
C ASP A 29 -19.93 -19.60 4.02
N ALA A 30 -20.08 -20.47 3.01
CA ALA A 30 -20.16 -20.08 1.62
C ALA A 30 -21.38 -19.18 1.34
N GLU A 31 -22.48 -19.36 2.06
CA GLU A 31 -23.67 -18.51 1.97
C GLU A 31 -23.56 -17.20 2.77
N TYR A 32 -22.35 -16.88 3.26
CA TYR A 32 -22.02 -15.70 4.05
C TYR A 32 -22.71 -15.64 5.42
N LYS A 33 -23.24 -16.77 5.90
CA LYS A 33 -23.83 -16.86 7.23
C LYS A 33 -22.71 -16.96 8.27
N VAL A 34 -22.84 -16.16 9.33
CA VAL A 34 -21.91 -16.19 10.47
C VAL A 34 -21.96 -17.56 11.16
N LEU A 35 -20.80 -18.21 11.19
CA LEU A 35 -20.55 -19.46 11.93
C LEU A 35 -19.88 -19.18 13.27
N LEU A 36 -19.05 -18.14 13.33
CA LEU A 36 -18.28 -17.76 14.51
C LEU A 36 -18.17 -16.23 14.57
N ASP A 37 -18.36 -15.67 15.75
CA ASP A 37 -18.01 -14.29 16.11
C ASP A 37 -17.72 -14.28 17.62
N MET A 38 -16.44 -14.26 17.98
CA MET A 38 -16.01 -14.36 19.37
C MET A 38 -15.01 -13.27 19.70
N LEU A 39 -15.28 -12.49 20.73
CA LEU A 39 -14.23 -11.72 21.42
C LEU A 39 -13.35 -12.68 22.22
N VAL A 40 -12.04 -12.43 22.21
CA VAL A 40 -11.04 -13.30 22.81
C VAL A 40 -10.23 -12.50 23.82
N LYS A 41 -10.10 -13.02 25.04
CA LYS A 41 -9.24 -12.42 26.04
C LYS A 41 -7.77 -12.61 25.64
N PRO A 42 -6.99 -11.53 25.52
CA PRO A 42 -5.56 -11.62 25.21
C PRO A 42 -4.86 -12.52 26.23
N ASN A 43 -4.04 -13.46 25.75
CA ASN A 43 -3.28 -14.37 26.60
C ASN A 43 -1.92 -13.79 27.04
N ARG A 44 -1.66 -12.52 26.71
CA ARG A 44 -0.43 -11.78 27.02
C ARG A 44 -0.74 -10.31 27.32
N PRO A 45 0.15 -9.59 28.01
CA PRO A 45 0.01 -8.15 28.19
C PRO A 45 -0.04 -7.43 26.84
N VAL A 46 -1.07 -6.61 26.67
CA VAL A 46 -1.28 -5.83 25.46
C VAL A 46 -0.47 -4.53 25.57
N LEU A 47 0.33 -4.24 24.54
CA LEU A 47 1.05 -2.97 24.38
C LEU A 47 0.17 -1.93 23.68
N ASP A 48 -0.51 -2.33 22.62
CA ASP A 48 -1.40 -1.47 21.84
C ASP A 48 -2.57 -2.29 21.29
N TYR A 49 -3.80 -1.87 21.60
CA TYR A 49 -5.03 -2.51 21.13
C TYR A 49 -5.32 -2.23 19.65
N LEU A 50 -4.59 -1.29 19.04
CA LEU A 50 -4.80 -0.89 17.65
C LEU A 50 -6.26 -0.52 17.40
N THR A 51 -6.93 0.13 18.36
CA THR A 51 -8.39 0.37 18.36
C THR A 51 -8.89 1.09 17.11
N SER A 52 -8.07 1.95 16.49
CA SER A 52 -8.41 2.59 15.21
C SER A 52 -8.52 1.61 14.05
N ILE A 53 -7.87 0.45 14.16
CA ILE A 53 -7.90 -0.67 13.21
C ILE A 53 -8.87 -1.74 13.70
N THR A 54 -8.72 -2.26 14.91
CA THR A 54 -9.51 -3.42 15.38
C THR A 54 -10.93 -3.06 15.83
N GLY A 55 -11.17 -1.78 16.14
CA GLY A 55 -12.41 -1.31 16.76
C GLY A 55 -12.58 -1.74 18.22
N ILE A 56 -11.56 -2.38 18.80
CA ILE A 56 -11.60 -2.96 20.15
C ILE A 56 -10.67 -2.17 21.06
N CYS A 57 -11.16 -1.79 22.24
CA CYS A 57 -10.38 -1.23 23.33
C CYS A 57 -10.36 -2.17 24.54
N GLU A 58 -9.55 -1.84 25.55
CA GLU A 58 -9.45 -2.64 26.77
C GLU A 58 -10.82 -2.84 27.47
N ALA A 59 -11.67 -1.81 27.45
CA ALA A 59 -12.99 -1.86 28.09
C ALA A 59 -13.90 -2.93 27.45
N ASP A 60 -13.80 -3.13 26.13
CA ASP A 60 -14.60 -4.13 25.41
C ASP A 60 -14.23 -5.57 25.82
N LEU A 61 -12.98 -5.78 26.27
CA LEU A 61 -12.48 -7.09 26.67
C LEU A 61 -12.61 -7.37 28.18
N GLN A 62 -13.02 -6.41 29.01
CA GLN A 62 -13.08 -6.57 30.47
C GLN A 62 -13.93 -7.76 30.93
N ASN A 63 -15.07 -7.98 30.27
CA ASN A 63 -16.01 -9.05 30.60
C ASN A 63 -15.86 -10.28 29.68
N THR A 64 -14.88 -10.29 28.78
CA THR A 64 -14.65 -11.41 27.87
C THR A 64 -14.02 -12.58 28.63
N THR A 65 -14.71 -13.71 28.67
CA THR A 65 -14.26 -14.95 29.33
C THR A 65 -13.63 -15.95 28.37
N CYS A 66 -13.92 -15.83 27.07
CA CYS A 66 -13.36 -16.69 26.04
C CYS A 66 -11.85 -16.57 26.01
N SER A 67 -11.16 -17.68 26.28
CA SER A 67 -9.71 -17.75 26.19
C SER A 67 -9.24 -17.98 24.75
N PHE A 68 -7.94 -17.83 24.52
CA PHE A 68 -7.30 -18.24 23.26
C PHE A 68 -7.61 -19.71 22.90
N LEU A 69 -7.63 -20.61 23.88
CA LEU A 69 -7.87 -22.03 23.63
C LEU A 69 -9.32 -22.30 23.22
N ASP A 70 -10.27 -21.56 23.80
CA ASP A 70 -11.69 -21.67 23.43
C ASP A 70 -11.90 -21.21 21.98
N ALA A 71 -11.31 -20.07 21.61
CA ALA A 71 -11.35 -19.56 20.25
C ALA A 71 -10.69 -20.52 19.25
N GLN A 72 -9.50 -21.06 19.58
CA GLN A 72 -8.80 -22.04 18.75
C GLN A 72 -9.64 -23.32 18.57
N ALA A 73 -10.21 -23.85 19.65
CA ALA A 73 -11.07 -25.03 19.60
C ALA A 73 -12.34 -24.77 18.76
N ALA A 74 -12.94 -23.60 18.89
CA ALA A 74 -14.12 -23.22 18.10
C ALA A 74 -13.81 -23.17 16.60
N VAL A 75 -12.67 -22.59 16.20
CA VAL A 75 -12.22 -22.62 14.80
C VAL A 75 -11.96 -24.06 14.34
N LEU A 76 -11.20 -24.86 15.11
CA LEU A 76 -10.89 -26.24 14.76
C LEU A 76 -12.14 -27.11 14.59
N ASN A 77 -13.20 -26.88 15.37
CA ASN A 77 -14.47 -27.59 15.25
C ASN A 77 -15.22 -27.28 13.93
N LEU A 78 -14.89 -26.17 13.25
CA LEU A 78 -15.42 -25.86 11.93
C LEU A 78 -14.63 -26.53 10.80
N LEU A 79 -13.38 -26.93 11.08
CA LEU A 79 -12.45 -27.42 10.07
C LEU A 79 -12.43 -28.95 10.03
N THR A 80 -12.40 -29.47 8.81
CA THR A 80 -12.13 -30.88 8.50
C THR A 80 -11.01 -30.93 7.47
N CYS A 81 -10.43 -32.10 7.22
CA CYS A 81 -9.42 -32.26 6.16
C CYS A 81 -9.91 -31.89 4.75
N ASN A 82 -11.23 -31.82 4.53
CA ASN A 82 -11.86 -31.45 3.27
C ASN A 82 -12.41 -30.02 3.25
N THR A 83 -12.35 -29.29 4.37
CA THR A 83 -12.77 -27.89 4.42
C THR A 83 -11.75 -27.05 3.65
N ILE A 84 -12.22 -26.17 2.76
CA ILE A 84 -11.38 -25.16 2.11
C ILE A 84 -11.52 -23.86 2.91
N LEU A 85 -10.43 -23.41 3.52
CA LEU A 85 -10.41 -22.15 4.25
C LEU A 85 -10.20 -20.98 3.28
N VAL A 86 -11.01 -19.95 3.37
CA VAL A 86 -10.93 -18.75 2.53
C VAL A 86 -10.59 -17.55 3.41
N GLY A 87 -9.86 -16.57 2.88
CA GLY A 87 -9.56 -15.34 3.60
C GLY A 87 -8.59 -14.45 2.84
N HIS A 88 -8.03 -13.46 3.53
CA HIS A 88 -7.10 -12.51 2.94
C HIS A 88 -5.88 -12.32 3.84
N SER A 89 -4.70 -12.67 3.34
CA SER A 89 -3.47 -12.77 4.15
C SER A 89 -3.60 -13.75 5.33
N LEU A 90 -4.29 -14.88 5.10
CA LEU A 90 -4.65 -15.91 6.09
C LEU A 90 -3.47 -16.44 6.91
N HIS A 91 -2.26 -16.35 6.37
CA HIS A 91 -1.06 -16.76 7.11
C HIS A 91 -0.90 -16.01 8.44
N ASN A 92 -1.42 -14.78 8.55
CA ASN A 92 -1.40 -14.01 9.80
C ASN A 92 -2.38 -14.60 10.82
N ASP A 93 -3.61 -14.88 10.39
CA ASP A 93 -4.67 -15.47 11.19
C ASP A 93 -4.28 -16.85 11.70
N LEU A 94 -3.84 -17.74 10.79
CA LEU A 94 -3.45 -19.10 11.10
C LEU A 94 -2.23 -19.16 12.03
N LYS A 95 -1.25 -18.26 11.84
CA LYS A 95 -0.11 -18.14 12.75
C LYS A 95 -0.53 -17.66 14.14
N ALA A 96 -1.43 -16.68 14.23
CA ALA A 96 -1.93 -16.19 15.49
C ALA A 96 -2.76 -17.28 16.22
N LEU A 97 -3.59 -18.02 15.49
CA LEU A 97 -4.39 -19.14 15.97
C LEU A 97 -3.56 -20.39 16.25
N LYS A 98 -2.31 -20.45 15.79
CA LYS A 98 -1.45 -21.64 15.83
C LYS A 98 -2.12 -22.87 15.20
N ILE A 99 -2.79 -22.66 14.07
CA ILE A 99 -3.46 -23.70 13.29
C ILE A 99 -2.69 -23.88 11.98
N ASP A 100 -2.44 -25.14 11.61
CA ASP A 100 -1.93 -25.50 10.30
C ASP A 100 -3.06 -26.19 9.52
N HIS A 101 -3.41 -25.63 8.36
CA HIS A 101 -4.50 -26.13 7.52
C HIS A 101 -4.11 -26.04 6.05
N ALA A 102 -3.97 -27.20 5.41
CA ALA A 102 -3.37 -27.28 4.08
C ALA A 102 -4.26 -26.75 2.95
N ARG A 103 -5.58 -26.92 3.07
CA ARG A 103 -6.54 -26.57 2.01
C ARG A 103 -7.06 -25.16 2.23
N LEU A 104 -6.40 -24.18 1.63
CA LEU A 104 -6.81 -22.78 1.74
C LEU A 104 -6.78 -22.04 0.40
N ILE A 105 -7.57 -20.97 0.33
CA ILE A 105 -7.60 -19.98 -0.73
C ILE A 105 -7.35 -18.63 -0.06
N ASP A 106 -6.12 -18.13 -0.19
CA ASP A 106 -5.75 -16.80 0.27
C ASP A 106 -5.86 -15.79 -0.87
N THR A 107 -6.88 -14.93 -0.81
CA THR A 107 -7.18 -13.94 -1.85
C THR A 107 -6.04 -12.93 -2.09
N SER A 108 -5.11 -12.76 -1.14
CA SER A 108 -3.95 -11.89 -1.33
C SER A 108 -2.95 -12.40 -2.37
N PHE A 109 -3.00 -13.69 -2.72
CA PHE A 109 -2.09 -14.33 -3.69
C PHE A 109 -2.77 -14.76 -5.01
N LEU A 110 -4.08 -14.51 -5.17
CA LEU A 110 -4.83 -15.02 -6.32
C LEU A 110 -4.65 -14.20 -7.61
N PHE A 111 -4.23 -12.95 -7.51
CA PHE A 111 -4.34 -11.98 -8.60
C PHE A 111 -2.99 -11.39 -8.98
N GLN A 112 -2.81 -11.18 -10.29
CA GLN A 112 -1.73 -10.35 -10.82
C GLN A 112 -2.25 -8.91 -11.00
N PHE A 113 -1.36 -7.94 -10.84
CA PHE A 113 -1.73 -6.53 -10.91
C PHE A 113 -0.92 -5.82 -11.99
N ARG A 114 -1.59 -5.04 -12.84
CA ARG A 114 -0.95 -4.34 -13.96
C ARG A 114 0.04 -3.30 -13.43
N ASN A 115 1.26 -3.32 -13.97
CA ASN A 115 2.36 -2.43 -13.58
C ASN A 115 2.71 -2.48 -12.09
N LYS A 116 2.56 -3.64 -11.45
CA LYS A 116 3.03 -3.89 -10.09
C LYS A 116 3.94 -5.12 -10.11
N PRO A 117 4.93 -5.19 -9.20
CA PRO A 117 5.79 -6.37 -9.13
C PRO A 117 4.99 -7.60 -8.73
N GLU A 118 5.45 -8.80 -9.07
CA GLU A 118 4.80 -10.06 -8.70
C GLU A 118 4.69 -10.24 -7.17
N SER A 119 5.54 -9.55 -6.40
CA SER A 119 5.49 -9.54 -4.93
C SER A 119 4.44 -8.59 -4.33
N PHE A 120 3.75 -7.81 -5.16
CA PHE A 120 2.75 -6.87 -4.69
C PHE A 120 1.46 -7.59 -4.32
N ASN A 121 1.01 -7.37 -3.08
CA ASN A 121 -0.29 -7.83 -2.61
C ASN A 121 -1.19 -6.60 -2.40
N ALA A 122 -2.35 -6.58 -3.06
CA ALA A 122 -3.36 -5.56 -2.82
C ALA A 122 -4.05 -5.82 -1.47
N GLY A 123 -4.35 -4.75 -0.73
CA GLY A 123 -5.22 -4.86 0.46
C GLY A 123 -6.66 -5.21 0.07
N LEU A 124 -7.39 -5.84 0.99
CA LEU A 124 -8.73 -6.38 0.76
C LEU A 124 -9.72 -5.36 0.18
N ASN A 125 -9.71 -4.11 0.65
CA ASN A 125 -10.62 -3.07 0.15
C ASN A 125 -10.32 -2.70 -1.32
N SER A 126 -9.04 -2.58 -1.68
CA SER A 126 -8.61 -2.34 -3.05
C SER A 126 -8.93 -3.53 -3.97
N LEU A 127 -8.74 -4.75 -3.46
CA LEU A 127 -9.07 -5.95 -4.20
C LEU A 127 -10.58 -6.11 -4.41
N CYS A 128 -11.38 -5.82 -3.39
CA CYS A 128 -12.84 -5.75 -3.48
C CYS A 128 -13.29 -4.76 -4.55
N LYS A 129 -12.70 -3.55 -4.57
CA LYS A 129 -13.01 -2.56 -5.60
C LYS A 129 -12.69 -3.06 -7.01
N ALA A 130 -11.53 -3.68 -7.20
CA ALA A 130 -11.09 -4.15 -8.51
C ALA A 130 -11.88 -5.36 -9.03
N VAL A 131 -12.30 -6.28 -8.14
CA VAL A 131 -13.01 -7.51 -8.53
C VAL A 131 -14.52 -7.36 -8.47
N LEU A 132 -15.05 -6.74 -7.41
CA LEU A 132 -16.48 -6.63 -7.15
C LEU A 132 -17.06 -5.26 -7.56
N GLY A 133 -16.22 -4.28 -7.91
CA GLY A 133 -16.63 -2.96 -8.40
C GLY A 133 -17.04 -1.96 -7.32
N TYR A 134 -16.85 -2.29 -6.03
CA TYR A 134 -17.18 -1.40 -4.92
C TYR A 134 -16.18 -1.51 -3.76
N THR A 135 -16.05 -0.44 -2.98
CA THR A 135 -15.36 -0.43 -1.69
C THR A 135 -16.34 -0.80 -0.59
N PHE A 136 -15.99 -1.75 0.27
CA PHE A 136 -16.87 -2.20 1.36
C PHE A 136 -16.56 -1.52 2.70
N ARG A 137 -15.36 -0.92 2.83
CA ARG A 137 -14.90 -0.22 4.02
C ARG A 137 -14.48 1.21 3.68
N ASP A 138 -14.78 2.11 4.60
CA ASP A 138 -14.14 3.42 4.71
C ASP A 138 -12.83 3.26 5.49
N ASP A 139 -11.69 3.57 4.88
CA ASP A 139 -10.36 3.36 5.49
C ASP A 139 -10.14 4.19 6.78
N THR A 140 -11.01 5.16 7.07
CA THR A 140 -10.96 5.93 8.33
C THR A 140 -11.67 5.25 9.49
N LYS A 141 -12.43 4.19 9.21
CA LYS A 141 -13.19 3.44 10.21
C LYS A 141 -12.45 2.17 10.62
N PRO A 142 -12.70 1.68 11.85
CA PRO A 142 -12.20 0.39 12.26
C PRO A 142 -12.70 -0.73 11.38
N HIS A 143 -11.96 -1.82 11.41
CA HIS A 143 -12.27 -3.05 10.74
C HIS A 143 -13.48 -3.75 11.35
N ASP A 144 -14.24 -4.40 10.48
CA ASP A 144 -15.31 -5.30 10.85
C ASP A 144 -14.90 -6.70 10.42
N CYS A 145 -14.52 -7.50 11.41
CA CYS A 145 -14.09 -8.89 11.31
C CYS A 145 -15.07 -9.81 10.55
N ILE A 146 -16.40 -9.59 10.66
CA ILE A 146 -17.37 -10.39 9.90
C ILE A 146 -17.34 -9.98 8.43
N LEU A 147 -17.29 -8.68 8.14
CA LEU A 147 -17.16 -8.19 6.76
C LEU A 147 -15.83 -8.64 6.14
N ASP A 148 -14.73 -8.61 6.91
CA ASP A 148 -13.41 -9.04 6.45
C ASP A 148 -13.34 -10.55 6.22
N ALA A 149 -14.10 -11.37 6.96
CA ALA A 149 -14.32 -12.77 6.60
C ALA A 149 -15.22 -12.91 5.35
N THR A 150 -16.23 -12.06 5.19
CA THR A 150 -17.23 -12.17 4.11
C THR A 150 -16.70 -11.79 2.73
N ILE A 151 -15.91 -10.72 2.63
CA ILE A 151 -15.47 -10.17 1.35
C ILE A 151 -14.53 -11.12 0.58
N PRO A 152 -13.55 -11.81 1.20
CA PRO A 152 -12.74 -12.82 0.52
C PRO A 152 -13.60 -13.95 -0.07
N MET A 153 -14.63 -14.41 0.65
CA MET A 153 -15.58 -15.40 0.11
C MET A 153 -16.31 -14.87 -1.11
N LYS A 154 -16.80 -13.62 -1.08
CA LYS A 154 -17.46 -12.97 -2.22
C LYS A 154 -16.53 -12.83 -3.42
N ILE A 155 -15.26 -12.49 -3.19
CA ILE A 155 -14.22 -12.42 -4.24
C ILE A 155 -14.05 -13.81 -4.88
N VAL A 156 -13.83 -14.86 -4.08
CA VAL A 156 -13.68 -16.23 -4.58
C VAL A 156 -14.91 -16.67 -5.39
N HIS A 157 -16.12 -16.42 -4.88
CA HIS A 157 -17.36 -16.70 -5.60
C HIS A 157 -17.46 -15.95 -6.93
N HIS A 158 -17.09 -14.67 -6.96
CA HIS A 158 -17.08 -13.89 -8.20
C HIS A 158 -16.15 -14.52 -9.24
N VAL A 159 -14.93 -14.90 -8.82
CA VAL A 159 -13.94 -15.55 -9.69
C VAL A 159 -14.44 -16.89 -10.20
N LEU A 160 -15.05 -17.72 -9.35
CA LEU A 160 -15.58 -19.03 -9.75
C LEU A 160 -16.72 -18.90 -10.77
N MET A 161 -17.55 -17.87 -10.65
CA MET A 161 -18.71 -17.66 -11.53
C MET A 161 -18.38 -16.98 -12.85
N HIS A 162 -17.43 -16.03 -12.86
CA HIS A 162 -17.18 -15.16 -14.01
C HIS A 162 -15.77 -15.31 -14.60
N GLY A 163 -14.85 -15.96 -13.88
CA GLY A 163 -13.43 -15.94 -14.19
C GLY A 163 -12.78 -14.58 -13.92
N ILE A 164 -11.50 -14.46 -14.24
CA ILE A 164 -10.75 -13.20 -14.26
C ILE A 164 -9.97 -13.15 -15.58
N ASN A 165 -10.04 -12.02 -16.28
CA ASN A 165 -9.32 -11.83 -17.53
C ASN A 165 -8.06 -10.97 -17.31
N GLY A 166 -6.93 -11.65 -17.13
CA GLY A 166 -5.61 -11.01 -17.05
C GLY A 166 -5.37 -10.17 -15.79
N PRO A 167 -4.30 -9.34 -15.79
CA PRO A 167 -3.93 -8.54 -14.62
C PRO A 167 -4.99 -7.48 -14.28
N LEU A 168 -5.27 -7.34 -12.98
CA LEU A 168 -6.20 -6.34 -12.43
C LEU A 168 -5.55 -4.95 -12.37
N ASP A 169 -6.37 -3.92 -12.58
CA ASP A 169 -5.99 -2.54 -12.28
C ASP A 169 -6.40 -2.21 -10.84
N ILE A 170 -5.42 -1.85 -10.00
CA ILE A 170 -5.68 -1.28 -8.68
C ILE A 170 -5.53 0.23 -8.79
N GLU A 171 -6.59 0.95 -8.43
CA GLU A 171 -6.51 2.40 -8.25
C GLU A 171 -5.49 2.72 -7.16
N SER A 172 -4.47 3.51 -7.51
CA SER A 172 -3.56 4.10 -6.54
C SER A 172 -4.39 5.08 -5.70
N LYS A 173 -4.51 4.86 -4.38
CA LYS A 173 -5.18 5.82 -3.48
C LYS A 173 -4.59 7.21 -3.73
N MET A 174 -5.41 8.25 -3.83
CA MET A 174 -4.89 9.62 -3.86
C MET A 174 -4.08 9.84 -2.58
N ILE A 175 -2.79 10.10 -2.73
CA ILE A 175 -1.86 10.21 -1.62
C ILE A 175 -1.77 11.67 -1.27
N ASP A 176 -2.23 12.00 -0.06
CA ASP A 176 -2.08 13.33 0.53
C ASP A 176 -0.63 13.84 0.35
N GLU A 177 -0.49 15.07 -0.10
CA GLU A 177 0.82 15.71 -0.31
C GLU A 177 1.66 15.69 0.97
N GLY A 178 1.01 15.76 2.13
CA GLY A 178 1.66 15.63 3.44
C GLY A 178 2.38 14.28 3.63
N GLN A 179 1.92 13.19 3.01
CA GLN A 179 2.62 11.90 3.02
C GLN A 179 3.79 11.88 2.03
N LEU A 180 3.67 12.57 0.89
CA LEU A 180 4.72 12.64 -0.13
C LEU A 180 5.94 13.43 0.35
N CYS A 181 5.75 14.32 1.32
CA CYS A 181 6.80 15.02 2.03
C CYS A 181 7.55 14.16 3.06
N LYS A 182 7.27 12.84 3.17
CA LYS A 182 7.89 11.97 4.17
C LYS A 182 8.85 10.96 3.56
N LEU A 183 9.88 10.60 4.34
CA LEU A 183 10.66 9.38 4.14
C LEU A 183 10.49 8.45 5.34
N TYR A 184 10.27 7.17 5.07
CA TYR A 184 10.07 6.16 6.09
C TYR A 184 11.38 5.44 6.40
N PHE A 185 11.82 5.51 7.66
CA PHE A 185 13.00 4.80 8.16
C PHE A 185 12.56 3.55 8.90
N HIS A 186 13.13 2.41 8.56
CA HIS A 186 12.78 1.12 9.17
C HIS A 186 13.96 0.15 9.23
N GLY A 187 13.78 -0.94 9.98
CA GLY A 187 14.89 -1.82 10.31
C GLY A 187 15.91 -1.16 11.24
N ILE A 188 15.49 -0.18 12.05
CA ILE A 188 16.37 0.61 12.92
C ILE A 188 16.77 -0.24 14.14
N PRO A 189 18.04 -0.60 14.32
CA PRO A 189 18.45 -1.37 15.50
C PRO A 189 18.32 -0.54 16.79
N LYS A 190 18.04 -1.18 17.95
CA LYS A 190 17.94 -0.53 19.28
C LYS A 190 19.11 0.37 19.69
N VAL A 191 20.27 0.16 19.07
CA VAL A 191 21.49 0.94 19.32
C VAL A 191 21.54 2.27 18.55
N VAL A 192 20.62 2.50 17.61
CA VAL A 192 20.56 3.72 16.79
C VAL A 192 19.56 4.68 17.41
N SER A 193 20.02 5.90 17.69
CA SER A 193 19.16 6.98 18.18
C SER A 193 18.61 7.85 17.05
N VAL A 194 17.55 8.63 17.32
CA VAL A 194 17.04 9.65 16.38
C VAL A 194 18.16 10.61 15.98
N ASN A 195 19.03 11.00 16.91
CA ASN A 195 20.17 11.87 16.64
C ASN A 195 21.18 11.26 15.67
N ASP A 196 21.33 9.94 15.66
CA ASP A 196 22.20 9.26 14.69
C ASP A 196 21.59 9.25 13.28
N LEU A 197 20.26 9.17 13.19
CA LEU A 197 19.52 9.32 11.92
C LEU A 197 19.57 10.77 11.42
N GLN A 198 19.43 11.75 12.32
CA GLN A 198 19.47 13.18 11.97
C GLN A 198 20.79 13.56 11.30
N LYS A 199 21.92 12.96 11.72
CA LYS A 199 23.25 13.18 11.10
C LYS A 199 23.34 12.71 9.65
N LEU A 200 22.44 11.84 9.21
CA LEU A 200 22.40 11.34 7.84
C LEU A 200 21.70 12.34 6.90
N ILE A 201 20.87 13.22 7.47
CA ILE A 201 20.13 14.23 6.72
C ILE A 201 21.09 15.37 6.37
N PRO A 202 21.20 15.76 5.08
CA PRO A 202 22.02 16.90 4.67
C PRO A 202 21.64 18.18 5.41
N GLN A 203 22.63 18.97 5.83
CA GLN A 203 22.42 20.18 6.66
C GLN A 203 21.52 21.24 6.00
N ASN A 204 21.47 21.27 4.67
CA ASN A 204 20.63 22.18 3.89
C ASN A 204 19.17 21.72 3.79
N CYS A 205 18.82 20.55 4.33
CA CYS A 205 17.45 20.05 4.36
C CYS A 205 16.84 20.26 5.73
N SER A 206 15.75 21.02 5.77
CA SER A 206 14.90 21.07 6.96
C SER A 206 14.04 19.80 6.99
N CYS A 207 14.32 18.96 7.98
CA CYS A 207 13.57 17.73 8.27
C CYS A 207 13.34 17.62 9.77
N SER A 208 12.09 17.33 10.17
CA SER A 208 11.78 16.86 11.51
C SER A 208 11.70 15.33 11.49
N LEU A 209 12.46 14.67 12.37
CA LEU A 209 12.33 13.24 12.60
C LEU A 209 11.38 13.01 13.77
N ASN A 210 10.41 12.12 13.59
CA ASN A 210 9.59 11.64 14.69
C ASN A 210 10.42 10.77 15.65
N GLU A 211 9.91 10.57 16.87
CA GLU A 211 10.46 9.58 17.78
C GLU A 211 10.46 8.18 17.13
N ILE A 212 11.46 7.36 17.47
CA ILE A 212 11.51 5.99 16.97
C ILE A 212 10.43 5.20 17.70
N SER A 213 9.46 4.72 16.93
CA SER A 213 8.49 3.74 17.39
C SER A 213 9.11 2.34 17.40
N TRP A 214 8.87 1.62 18.48
CA TRP A 214 9.33 0.24 18.70
C TRP A 214 8.15 -0.72 18.73
N SER A 215 7.13 -0.50 17.90
CA SER A 215 5.96 -1.37 17.79
C SER A 215 6.37 -2.80 17.44
N GLY A 216 6.47 -3.63 18.47
CA GLY A 216 6.42 -5.08 18.36
C GLY A 216 7.57 -5.75 17.57
N GLY A 217 8.80 -5.22 17.56
CA GLY A 217 9.90 -5.86 16.85
C GLY A 217 11.32 -5.64 17.38
N LYS A 218 12.28 -6.41 16.84
CA LYS A 218 13.74 -6.23 17.07
C LYS A 218 14.25 -4.88 16.55
N TYR A 219 13.49 -4.25 15.66
CA TYR A 219 13.87 -3.06 14.92
C TYR A 219 12.78 -2.01 15.04
N GLY A 220 13.18 -0.75 15.23
CA GLY A 220 12.28 0.39 15.27
C GLY A 220 12.03 0.99 13.89
N THR A 221 11.08 1.92 13.87
CA THR A 221 10.66 2.67 12.68
C THR A 221 10.43 4.13 13.02
N THR A 222 10.61 5.04 12.05
CA THR A 222 10.26 6.46 12.21
C THR A 222 10.01 7.11 10.85
N TYR A 223 9.49 8.34 10.86
CA TYR A 223 9.31 9.18 9.69
C TYR A 223 10.20 10.41 9.77
N GLY A 224 10.85 10.74 8.66
CA GLY A 224 11.41 12.08 8.43
C GLY A 224 10.42 12.89 7.61
N ILE A 225 9.97 14.02 8.15
CA ILE A 225 9.01 14.93 7.53
C ILE A 225 9.79 16.13 6.98
N PHE A 226 9.68 16.35 5.68
CA PHE A 226 10.37 17.41 4.95
C PHE A 226 9.40 18.54 4.61
N LYS A 227 9.94 19.74 4.33
CA LYS A 227 9.14 20.91 3.94
C LYS A 227 8.41 20.75 2.61
N SER A 228 8.90 19.88 1.72
CA SER A 228 8.31 19.64 0.41
C SER A 228 8.65 18.25 -0.10
N ILE A 229 7.88 17.80 -1.08
CA ILE A 229 8.10 16.56 -1.82
C ILE A 229 9.48 16.56 -2.48
N ASP A 230 9.89 17.69 -3.06
CA ASP A 230 11.20 17.84 -3.70
C ASP A 230 12.34 17.73 -2.69
N ALA A 231 12.18 18.29 -1.49
CA ALA A 231 13.17 18.16 -0.42
C ALA A 231 13.31 16.70 0.04
N ALA A 232 12.19 15.97 0.19
CA ALA A 232 12.20 14.56 0.53
C ALA A 232 12.88 13.72 -0.56
N ASN A 233 12.50 13.92 -1.83
CA ASN A 233 13.07 13.21 -2.97
C ASN A 233 14.56 13.49 -3.14
N TRP A 234 14.96 14.77 -3.10
CA TRP A 234 16.36 15.16 -3.19
C TRP A 234 17.17 14.52 -2.06
N THR A 235 16.69 14.57 -0.82
CA THR A 235 17.35 13.91 0.33
C THR A 235 17.53 12.42 0.08
N PHE A 236 16.48 11.75 -0.42
CA PHE A 236 16.55 10.33 -0.75
C PHE A 236 17.65 10.03 -1.78
N THR A 237 17.82 10.86 -2.82
CA THR A 237 18.91 10.68 -3.80
C THR A 237 20.29 10.79 -3.16
N LYS A 238 20.47 11.64 -2.14
CA LYS A 238 21.76 11.88 -1.48
C LYS A 238 22.17 10.80 -0.50
N PHE A 239 21.24 10.00 0.02
CA PHE A 239 21.60 8.86 0.85
C PHE A 239 22.52 7.89 0.09
N LYS A 240 23.69 7.62 0.69
CA LYS A 240 24.66 6.64 0.21
C LYS A 240 24.29 5.26 0.75
N GLY A 241 23.73 4.41 -0.10
CA GLY A 241 23.26 3.08 0.26
C GLY A 241 22.90 2.25 -0.96
N VAL A 242 22.67 0.95 -0.76
CA VAL A 242 22.23 0.04 -1.81
C VAL A 242 20.77 0.34 -2.14
N LEU A 243 20.50 0.73 -3.39
CA LEU A 243 19.14 0.95 -3.90
C LEU A 243 18.43 -0.39 -4.14
N GLY A 244 17.16 -0.44 -3.82
CA GLY A 244 16.24 -1.52 -4.13
C GLY A 244 14.81 -1.02 -3.98
N GLU A 245 13.87 -1.95 -3.89
CA GLU A 245 12.45 -1.66 -3.73
C GLU A 245 11.89 -2.45 -2.55
N ASP A 246 10.77 -1.99 -1.98
CA ASP A 246 9.99 -2.81 -1.06
C ASP A 246 9.00 -3.71 -1.80
N SER A 247 8.25 -4.53 -1.07
CA SER A 247 7.24 -5.45 -1.66
C SER A 247 6.15 -4.73 -2.46
N TYR A 248 6.00 -3.41 -2.27
CA TYR A 248 5.03 -2.58 -2.97
C TYR A 248 5.65 -1.81 -4.15
N GLY A 249 6.90 -2.11 -4.53
CA GLY A 249 7.62 -1.41 -5.60
C GLY A 249 8.07 0.01 -5.23
N ARG A 250 8.10 0.35 -3.94
CA ARG A 250 8.52 1.69 -3.50
C ARG A 250 10.05 1.76 -3.40
N PRO A 251 10.70 2.81 -3.95
CA PRO A 251 12.14 2.96 -3.86
C PRO A 251 12.63 2.98 -2.40
N GLN A 252 13.64 2.16 -2.14
CA GLN A 252 14.25 1.95 -0.83
C GLN A 252 15.78 1.95 -0.93
N LYS A 253 16.47 2.50 0.08
CA LYS A 253 17.91 2.39 0.22
C LYS A 253 18.28 1.77 1.57
N THR A 254 19.22 0.82 1.56
CA THR A 254 19.88 0.34 2.78
C THR A 254 21.13 1.18 3.03
N ILE A 255 21.11 1.97 4.11
CA ILE A 255 22.16 2.90 4.51
C ILE A 255 22.91 2.38 5.75
N MET A 256 24.21 2.63 5.83
CA MET A 256 25.05 2.19 6.95
C MET A 256 25.25 3.33 7.94
N VAL A 257 24.62 3.23 9.12
CA VAL A 257 24.66 4.25 10.17
C VAL A 257 25.82 3.97 11.12
N ALA A 258 26.68 4.96 11.34
CA ALA A 258 27.78 4.86 12.27
C ALA A 258 27.28 5.11 13.71
N ILE A 259 27.54 4.16 14.60
CA ILE A 259 27.24 4.27 16.03
C ILE A 259 28.55 4.29 16.83
N LYS A 260 28.56 5.07 17.92
CA LYS A 260 29.68 5.11 18.85
C LYS A 260 29.68 3.82 19.68
N SER A 261 30.75 3.04 19.61
CA SER A 261 30.94 1.88 20.50
C SER A 261 31.55 2.30 21.82
N SER A 262 31.13 1.66 22.91
CA SER A 262 31.77 1.75 24.23
C SER A 262 33.25 1.35 24.23
N ARG A 263 33.75 0.64 23.20
CA ARG A 263 35.16 0.25 23.02
C ARG A 263 35.93 1.11 22.01
N GLY A 264 35.42 2.29 21.64
CA GLY A 264 36.14 3.26 20.79
C GLY A 264 36.19 2.96 19.29
N LYS A 265 35.80 1.77 18.81
CA LYS A 265 35.70 1.46 17.37
C LYS A 265 34.32 1.85 16.83
N ALA A 266 34.27 2.70 15.81
CA ALA A 266 33.02 3.03 15.12
C ALA A 266 32.42 1.76 14.50
N LYS A 267 31.23 1.36 14.95
CA LYS A 267 30.47 0.25 14.37
C LYS A 267 29.48 0.83 13.37
N LYS A 268 29.31 0.18 12.21
CA LYS A 268 28.26 0.54 11.25
C LYS A 268 27.14 -0.48 11.31
N VAL A 269 25.90 -0.02 11.32
CA VAL A 269 24.71 -0.88 11.32
C VAL A 269 23.75 -0.47 10.20
N PRO A 270 23.07 -1.41 9.54
CA PRO A 270 22.17 -1.09 8.45
C PRO A 270 20.87 -0.48 8.99
N VAL A 271 20.36 0.52 8.28
CA VAL A 271 19.01 1.08 8.40
C VAL A 271 18.44 1.19 6.98
N ARG A 272 17.14 1.02 6.81
CA ARG A 272 16.49 1.22 5.51
C ARG A 272 15.74 2.55 5.53
N VAL A 273 15.82 3.27 4.42
CA VAL A 273 15.02 4.48 4.16
C VAL A 273 14.23 4.25 2.88
N ARG A 274 12.94 4.59 2.88
CA ARG A 274 12.03 4.33 1.77
C ARG A 274 11.20 5.58 1.44
N LYS A 275 10.94 5.81 0.16
CA LYS A 275 9.90 6.76 -0.28
C LYS A 275 8.51 6.25 0.13
N MET A 276 7.53 7.15 0.21
CA MET A 276 6.16 6.76 0.56
C MET A 276 5.40 6.12 -0.61
N ILE A 277 5.82 6.39 -1.85
CA ILE A 277 5.16 5.95 -3.08
C ILE A 277 6.15 5.38 -4.09
N SER A 278 5.65 4.58 -5.04
CA SER A 278 6.44 4.11 -6.18
C SER A 278 6.65 5.26 -7.17
N ASP A 279 7.72 5.19 -7.97
CA ASP A 279 7.97 6.23 -8.98
C ASP A 279 6.89 6.21 -10.09
N ASP A 280 6.28 5.05 -10.36
CA ASP A 280 5.14 4.89 -11.29
C ASP A 280 3.86 5.54 -10.75
N ASP A 281 3.54 5.32 -9.46
CA ASP A 281 2.40 5.99 -8.82
C ASP A 281 2.62 7.50 -8.75
N ALA A 282 3.87 7.95 -8.53
CA ALA A 282 4.21 9.37 -8.55
C ALA A 282 3.97 10.03 -9.91
N ALA A 283 4.30 9.33 -11.00
CA ALA A 283 4.06 9.79 -12.35
C ALA A 283 2.55 9.92 -12.63
N ARG A 284 1.76 8.93 -12.20
CA ARG A 284 0.29 8.96 -12.34
C ARG A 284 -0.36 10.08 -11.53
N SER A 285 0.02 10.27 -10.27
CA SER A 285 -0.51 11.37 -9.44
C SER A 285 -0.20 12.73 -10.05
N LYS A 286 1.00 12.94 -10.62
CA LYS A 286 1.33 14.18 -11.35
C LYS A 286 0.47 14.39 -12.59
N CYS A 287 0.06 13.34 -13.30
CA CYS A 287 -0.84 13.44 -14.44
C CYS A 287 -2.28 13.77 -14.01
N VAL A 288 -2.78 13.18 -12.93
CA VAL A 288 -4.14 13.44 -12.42
C VAL A 288 -4.26 14.86 -11.86
N LEU A 289 -3.30 15.33 -11.07
CA LEU A 289 -3.30 16.70 -10.52
C LEU A 289 -3.20 17.77 -11.62
N LYS A 290 -2.47 17.50 -12.72
CA LYS A 290 -2.45 18.39 -13.89
C LYS A 290 -3.81 18.45 -14.61
N ALA A 291 -4.51 17.33 -14.71
CA ALA A 291 -5.84 17.29 -15.30
C ALA A 291 -6.87 18.04 -14.43
N GLU A 292 -6.80 17.88 -13.11
CA GLU A 292 -7.72 18.55 -12.17
C GLU A 292 -7.46 20.05 -12.05
N ASN A 293 -6.20 20.51 -12.02
CA ASN A 293 -5.87 21.93 -12.00
C ASN A 293 -6.24 22.67 -13.30
N THR A 294 -6.31 21.95 -14.42
CA THR A 294 -6.81 22.53 -15.69
C THR A 294 -8.34 22.70 -15.66
N LEU A 295 -9.05 21.92 -14.83
CA LEU A 295 -10.50 22.03 -14.65
C LEU A 295 -10.88 23.05 -13.57
N THR A 296 -10.11 23.18 -12.48
CA THR A 296 -10.44 24.09 -11.36
C THR A 296 -10.09 25.56 -11.60
N GLN A 297 -9.15 25.89 -12.49
CA GLN A 297 -8.87 27.30 -12.85
C GLN A 297 -9.99 28.02 -13.62
N THR A 298 -11.10 27.34 -13.93
CA THR A 298 -12.26 27.95 -14.60
C THR A 298 -13.39 28.39 -13.67
N PHE A 299 -13.27 28.19 -12.34
CA PHE A 299 -14.32 28.56 -11.39
C PHE A 299 -13.75 29.09 -10.06
N GLU A 300 -13.49 30.39 -9.98
CA GLU A 300 -13.50 31.13 -8.71
C GLU A 300 -14.50 32.29 -8.84
N VAL A 301 -15.62 32.21 -8.11
CA VAL A 301 -16.58 33.31 -7.93
C VAL A 301 -16.40 33.85 -6.51
N ASN A 302 -16.19 35.16 -6.41
CA ASN A 302 -16.12 35.89 -5.14
C ASN A 302 -17.42 35.73 -4.32
N GLU A 303 -17.26 35.39 -3.04
CA GLU A 303 -18.33 35.37 -2.04
C GLU A 303 -18.80 36.79 -1.72
N ASN A 304 -20.11 37.03 -1.83
CA ASN A 304 -20.90 38.00 -1.05
C ASN A 304 -22.39 37.76 -1.38
N ASP A 305 -23.07 36.94 -0.59
CA ASP A 305 -24.39 37.24 0.00
C ASP A 305 -25.08 36.00 0.58
N ASP A 306 -25.80 36.26 1.67
CA ASP A 306 -26.56 35.36 2.54
C ASP A 306 -27.60 34.47 1.83
N SER A 307 -27.97 33.39 2.55
CA SER A 307 -29.22 32.61 2.45
C SER A 307 -29.14 31.18 1.88
N MET A 308 -29.50 30.25 2.77
CA MET A 308 -30.07 28.92 2.62
C MET A 308 -30.48 28.40 1.22
N CYS A 309 -30.16 27.11 1.03
CA CYS A 309 -30.94 26.02 0.39
C CYS A 309 -30.69 25.61 -1.08
N THR A 310 -30.34 24.31 -1.20
CA THR A 310 -30.76 23.29 -2.19
C THR A 310 -30.18 23.25 -3.62
N ASN A 311 -29.43 22.16 -3.87
CA ASN A 311 -29.50 21.21 -5.00
C ASN A 311 -29.41 21.64 -6.49
N ILE A 312 -28.48 20.97 -7.19
CA ILE A 312 -28.51 20.43 -8.57
C ILE A 312 -27.95 21.26 -9.76
N VAL A 313 -27.01 20.60 -10.44
CA VAL A 313 -26.37 20.75 -11.76
C VAL A 313 -27.18 21.49 -12.86
N SER A 314 -26.56 22.47 -13.54
CA SER A 314 -26.78 22.73 -14.98
C SER A 314 -25.65 23.57 -15.61
N THR A 315 -25.16 23.13 -16.77
CA THR A 315 -24.07 23.69 -17.57
C THR A 315 -24.52 24.85 -18.46
N LYS A 316 -23.73 25.93 -18.59
CA LYS A 316 -23.95 26.98 -19.60
C LYS A 316 -22.64 27.44 -20.27
N LYS A 317 -22.56 27.21 -21.58
CA LYS A 317 -21.47 27.59 -22.51
C LYS A 317 -21.41 29.11 -22.67
N ARG A 318 -20.23 29.74 -22.50
CA ARG A 318 -19.97 31.14 -22.88
C ARG A 318 -18.85 31.23 -23.93
N LYS A 319 -18.94 32.26 -24.78
CA LYS A 319 -18.14 32.50 -26.00
C LYS A 319 -16.84 33.25 -25.62
N MET A 320 -15.68 32.76 -26.09
CA MET A 320 -14.34 33.27 -25.76
C MET A 320 -14.09 34.71 -26.25
N THR A 321 -13.32 35.48 -25.48
CA THR A 321 -12.85 36.83 -25.84
C THR A 321 -11.48 36.78 -26.55
N GLU A 322 -11.06 37.87 -27.21
CA GLU A 322 -9.84 37.93 -28.02
C GLU A 322 -8.54 37.72 -27.18
N ASP A 323 -8.55 38.11 -25.90
CA ASP A 323 -7.44 37.87 -24.96
C ASP A 323 -7.39 36.41 -24.48
N ASP A 324 -8.55 35.75 -24.32
CA ASP A 324 -8.62 34.30 -24.03
C ASP A 324 -8.07 33.48 -25.21
N GLN A 325 -8.25 33.97 -26.44
CA GLN A 325 -7.77 33.29 -27.65
C GLN A 325 -6.23 33.37 -27.76
N ALA A 326 -5.61 34.47 -27.33
CA ALA A 326 -4.16 34.64 -27.33
C ALA A 326 -3.48 33.76 -26.28
N ALA A 327 -4.01 33.70 -25.05
CA ALA A 327 -3.48 32.86 -23.98
C ALA A 327 -3.63 31.35 -24.26
N VAL A 328 -4.75 30.95 -24.87
CA VAL A 328 -4.96 29.57 -25.35
C VAL A 328 -4.00 29.23 -26.47
N ASN A 329 -3.73 30.15 -27.42
CA ASN A 329 -2.80 29.91 -28.53
C ASN A 329 -1.34 29.83 -28.07
N ASP A 330 -0.91 30.62 -27.08
CA ASP A 330 0.44 30.52 -26.49
C ASP A 330 0.63 29.21 -25.70
N ALA A 331 -0.40 28.78 -24.96
CA ALA A 331 -0.40 27.48 -24.30
C ALA A 331 -0.42 26.31 -25.32
N LEU A 332 -1.15 26.45 -26.44
CA LEU A 332 -1.14 25.50 -27.54
C LEU A 332 0.22 25.42 -28.23
N HIS A 333 0.90 26.56 -28.41
CA HIS A 333 2.20 26.65 -29.08
C HIS A 333 3.34 26.07 -28.23
N SER A 334 3.27 26.21 -26.91
CA SER A 334 4.22 25.59 -25.97
C SER A 334 4.02 24.07 -25.85
N CYS A 335 2.76 23.60 -25.87
CA CYS A 335 2.44 22.17 -25.85
C CYS A 335 2.78 21.47 -27.19
N CYS A 336 2.69 22.18 -28.31
CA CYS A 336 3.03 21.68 -29.65
C CYS A 336 4.52 21.34 -29.78
N GLY A 337 5.42 22.16 -29.21
CA GLY A 337 6.87 21.91 -29.24
C GLY A 337 7.26 20.62 -28.51
N HIS A 338 6.68 20.36 -27.33
CA HIS A 338 6.93 19.13 -26.59
C HIS A 338 6.35 17.88 -27.28
N LEU A 339 5.21 18.00 -27.96
CA LEU A 339 4.64 16.89 -28.74
C LEU A 339 5.53 16.50 -29.93
N GLN A 340 6.04 17.50 -30.67
CA GLN A 340 6.98 17.28 -31.77
C GLN A 340 8.31 16.66 -31.28
N GLU A 341 8.81 17.10 -30.12
CA GLU A 341 10.00 16.53 -29.51
C GLU A 341 9.77 15.07 -29.06
N ILE A 342 8.60 14.76 -28.48
CA ILE A 342 8.22 13.39 -28.10
C ILE A 342 8.09 12.48 -29.33
N GLU A 343 7.48 12.95 -30.42
CA GLU A 343 7.38 12.18 -31.67
C GLU A 343 8.76 11.94 -32.30
N SER A 344 9.61 12.96 -32.36
CA SER A 344 11.00 12.83 -32.83
C SER A 344 11.80 11.82 -31.99
N LEU A 345 11.66 11.86 -30.66
CA LEU A 345 12.32 10.91 -29.76
C LEU A 345 11.79 9.47 -29.92
N LYS A 346 10.48 9.31 -30.21
CA LYS A 346 9.90 7.99 -30.52
C LYS A 346 10.44 7.41 -31.82
N GLU A 347 10.55 8.23 -32.87
CA GLU A 347 11.12 7.81 -34.16
C GLU A 347 12.60 7.43 -34.01
N GLN A 348 13.38 8.21 -33.27
CA GLN A 348 14.79 7.89 -32.98
C GLN A 348 14.92 6.58 -32.19
N LEU A 349 14.05 6.35 -31.20
CA LEU A 349 14.04 5.11 -30.42
C LEU A 349 13.66 3.90 -31.30
N GLN A 350 12.71 4.07 -32.21
CA GLN A 350 12.32 3.02 -33.15
C GLN A 350 13.46 2.67 -34.11
N ALA A 351 14.13 3.67 -34.70
CA ALA A 351 15.29 3.46 -35.55
C ALA A 351 16.44 2.74 -34.81
N LYS A 352 16.69 3.12 -33.55
CA LYS A 352 17.70 2.44 -32.71
C LYS A 352 17.33 1.00 -32.38
N ASN A 353 16.05 0.71 -32.15
CA ASN A 353 15.60 -0.66 -31.93
C ASN A 353 15.75 -1.54 -33.18
N GLU A 354 15.56 -0.98 -34.37
CA GLU A 354 15.78 -1.68 -35.64
C GLU A 354 17.27 -1.96 -35.87
N GLU A 355 18.14 -1.01 -35.57
CA GLU A 355 19.60 -1.19 -35.61
C GLU A 355 20.04 -2.32 -34.65
N VAL A 356 19.49 -2.36 -33.43
CA VAL A 356 19.74 -3.43 -32.46
C VAL A 356 19.29 -4.79 -33.00
N ARG A 357 18.14 -4.87 -33.67
CA ARG A 357 17.66 -6.14 -34.26
C ARG A 357 18.57 -6.64 -35.37
N GLU A 358 19.04 -5.75 -36.24
CA GLU A 358 19.99 -6.13 -37.28
C GLU A 358 21.33 -6.58 -36.70
N LEU A 359 21.86 -5.88 -35.69
CA LEU A 359 23.06 -6.32 -34.98
C LEU A 359 22.87 -7.70 -34.32
N GLN A 360 21.70 -7.96 -33.72
CA GLN A 360 21.38 -9.27 -33.14
C GLN A 360 21.35 -10.38 -34.21
N LYS A 361 20.85 -10.08 -35.41
CA LYS A 361 20.82 -11.03 -36.54
C LYS A 361 22.22 -11.35 -37.05
N ILE A 362 23.07 -10.33 -37.20
CA ILE A 362 24.49 -10.50 -37.58
C ILE A 362 25.23 -11.33 -36.53
N ILE A 363 25.01 -11.07 -35.24
CA ILE A 363 25.59 -11.87 -34.14
C ILE A 363 25.13 -13.33 -34.25
N LEU A 364 23.85 -13.57 -34.48
CA LEU A 364 23.30 -14.93 -34.61
C LEU A 364 23.95 -15.70 -35.79
N ASP A 365 24.13 -15.03 -36.92
CA ASP A 365 24.74 -15.63 -38.11
C ASP A 365 26.25 -15.90 -37.92
N LEU A 366 26.98 -14.99 -37.27
CA LEU A 366 28.38 -15.21 -36.87
C LEU A 366 28.54 -16.35 -35.86
N THR A 367 27.55 -16.54 -34.98
CA THR A 367 27.55 -17.63 -33.98
C THR A 367 27.28 -18.98 -34.63
N ARG A 368 26.53 -19.02 -35.74
CA ARG A 368 26.26 -20.23 -36.54
C ARG A 368 27.40 -20.65 -37.48
N GLN A 369 28.32 -19.74 -37.80
CA GLN A 369 29.47 -19.98 -38.69
C GLN A 369 30.78 -20.31 -37.96
N ARG A 370 30.76 -20.44 -36.63
CA ARG A 370 31.91 -21.00 -35.89
C ARG A 370 31.88 -22.54 -35.99
N PRO A 371 32.91 -23.17 -36.60
CA PRO A 371 33.00 -24.63 -36.72
C PRO A 371 33.17 -25.33 -35.37
#